data_AF-A0A2T4V7V8-F1
#
_entry.id   AF-A0A2T4V7V8-F1
#
_cell.length_a   1.000
_cell.length_b   1.000
_cell.length_c   1.000
_cell.angle_alpha   90.00
_cell.angle_beta   90.00
_cell.angle_gamma   90.00
#
_symmetry.space_group_name_H-M   'P 1'
#
loop_
_entity.id
_entity.type
_entity.pdbx_description
1 polymer ?
#
loop_
_entity_poly.entity_id
_entity_poly.type
_entity_poly.pdbx_seq_one_letter_code
_entity_poly.pdbx_strand_id
1 'polypeptide(L)'
;MNRTVVALLAGTGILLSPAIASAHISVASGPGFANTTQEIVFGVGHGCAGADTYAVRIEIPAGVTSVRPERSDFGKVSVEKNAAGDVTAVVWQKPDQELLEGDIGYYKLAVRFKVPNQPFSTLYFPTHQTCKASDGTISTTDWVGTPTSGAGVEPAPALNIVPARKAGWNKFMVPSAISDLSVYFGDAQIVWKGTAAYSPNPATMEMVKATSGVTELTELQANVEVWVKY
;
A
#
# COMPACT_ATOMS: atom_id res chain seq x y z
N MET A 1 23.03 -17.65 -59.99
CA MET A 1 21.92 -17.88 -59.05
C MET A 1 22.50 -18.20 -57.68
N ASN A 2 22.35 -17.27 -56.73
CA ASN A 2 21.98 -17.48 -55.32
C ASN A 2 22.45 -16.27 -54.51
N ARG A 3 21.49 -15.40 -54.17
CA ARG A 3 21.65 -14.28 -53.25
C ARG A 3 21.31 -14.81 -51.86
N THR A 4 22.30 -14.92 -50.98
CA THR A 4 22.06 -15.27 -49.57
C THR A 4 21.88 -13.98 -48.79
N VAL A 5 20.64 -13.67 -48.41
CA VAL A 5 20.28 -12.54 -47.55
C VAL A 5 20.51 -12.95 -46.11
N VAL A 6 21.40 -12.26 -45.41
CA VAL A 6 21.59 -12.40 -43.95
C VAL A 6 20.50 -11.59 -43.26
N ALA A 7 19.50 -12.27 -42.71
CA ALA A 7 18.48 -11.65 -41.88
C ALA A 7 19.02 -11.48 -40.46
N LEU A 8 19.25 -10.24 -40.04
CA LEU A 8 19.56 -9.87 -38.66
C LEU A 8 18.25 -9.93 -37.85
N LEU A 9 18.05 -10.97 -37.05
CA LEU A 9 16.97 -10.99 -36.05
C LEU A 9 17.38 -10.07 -34.88
N ALA A 10 16.79 -8.87 -34.86
CA ALA A 10 16.82 -8.01 -33.69
C ALA A 10 15.92 -8.64 -32.61
N GLY A 11 16.53 -9.29 -31.61
CA GLY A 11 15.82 -9.83 -30.46
C GLY A 11 15.36 -8.71 -29.54
N THR A 12 14.08 -8.39 -29.57
CA THR A 12 13.42 -7.55 -28.57
C THR A 12 13.39 -8.32 -27.25
N GLY A 13 14.32 -8.01 -26.35
CA GLY A 13 14.31 -8.53 -24.99
C GLY A 13 13.09 -7.98 -24.24
N ILE A 14 12.05 -8.79 -24.11
CA ILE A 14 10.96 -8.53 -23.18
C ILE A 14 11.57 -8.64 -21.79
N LEU A 15 11.79 -7.49 -21.15
CA LEU A 15 12.07 -7.40 -19.72
C LEU A 15 10.82 -7.90 -18.99
N LEU A 16 10.77 -9.20 -18.73
CA LEU A 16 9.86 -9.78 -17.75
C LEU A 16 10.30 -9.23 -16.39
N SER A 17 9.68 -8.14 -15.94
CA SER A 17 9.70 -7.79 -14.53
C SER A 17 9.20 -9.01 -13.77
N PRO A 18 9.97 -9.60 -12.84
CA PRO A 18 9.46 -10.68 -12.03
C PRO A 18 8.26 -10.12 -11.29
N ALA A 19 7.06 -10.63 -11.61
CA ALA A 19 5.93 -10.52 -10.71
C ALA A 19 6.39 -11.25 -9.45
N ILE A 20 6.86 -10.49 -8.46
CA ILE A 20 7.03 -11.01 -7.11
C ILE A 20 5.64 -11.49 -6.76
N ALA A 21 5.42 -12.80 -6.78
CA ALA A 21 4.20 -13.38 -6.24
C ALA A 21 4.11 -12.84 -4.81
N SER A 22 3.18 -11.90 -4.57
CA SER A 22 3.09 -11.17 -3.31
C SER A 22 2.54 -12.11 -2.25
N ALA A 23 3.45 -12.88 -1.68
CA ALA A 23 3.30 -13.71 -0.50
C ALA A 23 2.86 -12.90 0.74
N HIS A 24 3.21 -11.62 0.76
CA HIS A 24 3.11 -10.80 1.96
C HIS A 24 1.67 -10.35 2.18
N ILE A 25 1.26 -10.29 3.44
CA ILE A 25 0.07 -9.52 3.80
C ILE A 25 0.36 -8.06 3.48
N SER A 26 -0.51 -7.42 2.70
CA SER A 26 -0.33 -6.03 2.27
C SER A 26 -1.61 -5.22 2.41
N VAL A 27 -1.46 -3.90 2.45
CA VAL A 27 -2.59 -2.99 2.25
C VAL A 27 -3.00 -3.09 0.77
N ALA A 28 -4.23 -3.53 0.53
CA ALA A 28 -4.81 -3.77 -0.80
C ALA A 28 -5.77 -2.65 -1.26
N SER A 29 -6.07 -1.68 -0.40
CA SER A 29 -6.82 -0.47 -0.76
C SER A 29 -6.20 0.79 -0.17
N GLY A 30 -6.44 1.92 -0.81
CA GLY A 30 -5.86 3.21 -0.43
C GLY A 30 -5.81 4.16 -1.63
N PRO A 31 -5.06 5.27 -1.53
CA PRO A 31 -4.27 5.70 -0.37
C PRO A 31 -5.14 6.13 0.82
N GLY A 32 -4.52 6.45 1.96
CA GLY A 32 -5.22 7.04 3.10
C GLY A 32 -5.29 8.57 2.99
N PHE A 33 -6.46 9.14 2.70
CA PHE A 33 -6.67 10.59 2.82
C PHE A 33 -6.60 11.08 4.29
N ALA A 34 -5.65 11.97 4.58
CA ALA A 34 -5.39 12.52 5.92
C ALA A 34 -6.65 13.11 6.59
N ASN A 35 -6.82 12.83 7.88
CA ASN A 35 -7.94 13.32 8.71
C ASN A 35 -9.35 12.92 8.24
N THR A 36 -9.48 11.89 7.41
CA THR A 36 -10.78 11.34 6.98
C THR A 36 -11.01 9.95 7.55
N THR A 37 -12.26 9.49 7.56
CA THR A 37 -12.60 8.11 7.90
C THR A 37 -12.74 7.30 6.63
N GLN A 38 -11.98 6.22 6.52
CA GLN A 38 -11.93 5.34 5.35
C GLN A 38 -11.96 3.89 5.78
N GLU A 39 -12.33 3.04 4.84
CA GLU A 39 -12.16 1.59 4.93
C GLU A 39 -10.89 1.19 4.18
N ILE A 40 -9.97 0.54 4.89
CA ILE A 40 -8.71 0.03 4.35
C ILE A 40 -8.74 -1.49 4.41
N VAL A 41 -8.41 -2.12 3.30
CA VAL A 41 -8.44 -3.57 3.11
C VAL A 41 -7.02 -4.10 3.19
N PHE A 42 -6.83 -5.15 3.98
CA PHE A 42 -5.61 -5.94 4.05
C PHE A 42 -5.83 -7.22 3.25
N GLY A 43 -4.98 -7.47 2.26
CA GLY A 43 -4.99 -8.69 1.48
C GLY A 43 -4.08 -9.73 2.12
N VAL A 44 -4.63 -10.92 2.40
CA VAL A 44 -3.87 -12.09 2.86
C VAL A 44 -3.65 -12.97 1.65
N GLY A 45 -2.45 -12.87 1.07
CA GLY A 45 -2.10 -13.47 -0.23
C GLY A 45 -2.08 -14.99 -0.22
N HIS A 46 -1.51 -15.57 0.83
CA HIS A 46 -1.27 -17.00 0.98
C HIS A 46 -1.12 -17.36 2.46
N GLY A 47 -1.07 -18.64 2.78
CA GLY A 47 -0.77 -19.23 4.07
C GLY A 47 0.72 -19.24 4.45
N CYS A 48 1.16 -20.20 5.28
CA CYS A 48 2.55 -20.28 5.74
C CYS A 48 3.10 -21.66 5.37
N ALA A 49 4.13 -21.71 4.54
CA ALA A 49 4.75 -22.97 4.08
C ALA A 49 3.72 -24.01 3.56
N GLY A 50 2.66 -23.55 2.88
CA GLY A 50 1.59 -24.39 2.34
C GLY A 50 0.44 -24.71 3.31
N ALA A 51 0.54 -24.32 4.59
CA ALA A 51 -0.55 -24.42 5.56
C ALA A 51 -1.51 -23.22 5.47
N ASP A 52 -2.80 -23.45 5.67
CA ASP A 52 -3.81 -22.38 5.61
C ASP A 52 -3.62 -21.33 6.72
N THR A 53 -3.98 -20.08 6.39
CA THR A 53 -3.99 -18.99 7.37
C THR A 53 -5.13 -19.20 8.34
N TYR A 54 -4.80 -19.31 9.63
CA TYR A 54 -5.73 -19.58 10.70
C TYR A 54 -6.17 -18.31 11.44
N ALA A 55 -5.24 -17.40 11.69
CA ALA A 55 -5.51 -16.12 12.35
C ALA A 55 -4.63 -15.00 11.80
N VAL A 56 -5.16 -13.79 11.84
CA VAL A 56 -4.42 -12.57 11.50
C VAL A 56 -4.67 -11.53 12.58
N ARG A 57 -3.59 -11.04 13.19
CA ARG A 57 -3.59 -9.93 14.15
C ARG A 57 -2.90 -8.73 13.52
N ILE A 58 -3.63 -7.63 13.38
CA ILE A 58 -3.12 -6.36 12.82
C ILE A 58 -3.05 -5.34 13.95
N GLU A 59 -1.85 -4.84 14.23
CA GLU A 59 -1.64 -3.75 15.18
C GLU A 59 -2.12 -2.42 14.60
N ILE A 60 -2.75 -1.61 15.45
CA ILE A 60 -3.25 -0.28 15.10
C ILE A 60 -2.18 0.75 15.48
N PRO A 61 -1.60 1.46 14.51
CA PRO A 61 -0.57 2.47 14.77
C PRO A 61 -1.10 3.65 15.57
N ALA A 62 -0.20 4.30 16.31
CA ALA A 62 -0.53 5.52 17.05
C ALA A 62 -1.16 6.59 16.13
N GLY A 63 -2.17 7.29 16.64
CA GLY A 63 -2.91 8.32 15.89
C GLY A 63 -4.03 7.80 14.99
N VAL A 64 -4.09 6.49 14.71
CA VAL A 64 -5.27 5.86 14.10
C VAL A 64 -6.36 5.74 15.16
N THR A 65 -7.55 6.24 14.85
CA THR A 65 -8.68 6.28 15.81
C THR A 65 -9.96 5.79 15.17
N SER A 66 -11.04 5.65 15.95
CA SER A 66 -12.36 5.22 15.44
C SER A 66 -12.34 3.87 14.70
N VAL A 67 -11.47 2.96 15.15
CA VAL A 67 -11.26 1.64 14.55
C VAL A 67 -12.51 0.76 14.70
N ARG A 68 -12.96 0.21 13.57
CA ARG A 68 -14.08 -0.70 13.44
C ARG A 68 -13.72 -1.72 12.36
N PRO A 69 -13.32 -2.94 12.73
CA PRO A 69 -13.06 -3.97 11.75
C PRO A 69 -14.37 -4.52 11.18
N GLU A 70 -14.36 -4.86 9.90
CA GLU A 70 -15.49 -5.48 9.23
C GLU A 70 -15.55 -6.98 9.58
N ARG A 71 -16.77 -7.52 9.65
CA ARG A 71 -16.95 -8.96 9.72
C ARG A 71 -16.64 -9.54 8.34
N SER A 72 -15.91 -10.65 8.31
CA SER A 72 -15.57 -11.34 7.06
C SER A 72 -15.96 -12.81 7.15
N ASP A 73 -15.94 -13.47 5.99
CA ASP A 73 -16.05 -14.92 5.84
C ASP A 73 -14.76 -15.65 6.25
N PHE A 74 -13.65 -14.93 6.48
CA PHE A 74 -12.43 -15.52 7.02
C PHE A 74 -12.62 -16.03 8.44
N GLY A 75 -13.41 -15.36 9.29
CA GLY A 75 -13.59 -15.82 10.67
C GLY A 75 -14.06 -14.73 11.63
N LYS A 76 -14.14 -15.11 12.91
CA LYS A 76 -14.63 -14.20 13.94
C LYS A 76 -13.62 -13.08 14.17
N VAL A 77 -14.13 -11.85 14.22
CA VAL A 77 -13.34 -10.66 14.52
C VAL A 77 -13.45 -10.26 15.99
N SER A 78 -12.35 -9.79 16.56
CA SER A 78 -12.27 -9.17 17.88
C SER A 78 -11.29 -7.99 17.87
N VAL A 79 -11.29 -7.19 18.95
CA VAL A 79 -10.40 -6.05 19.11
C VAL A 79 -9.70 -6.11 20.47
N GLU A 80 -8.41 -5.78 20.47
CA GLU A 80 -7.65 -5.53 21.69
C GLU A 80 -7.70 -4.05 22.03
N LYS A 81 -7.72 -3.72 23.32
CA LYS A 81 -7.77 -2.32 23.79
C LYS A 81 -6.75 -2.06 24.89
N ASN A 82 -6.23 -0.83 24.91
CA ASN A 82 -5.43 -0.33 26.04
C ASN A 82 -6.32 0.05 27.24
N ALA A 83 -5.70 0.47 28.35
CA ALA A 83 -6.41 0.91 29.55
C ALA A 83 -7.30 2.16 29.35
N ALA A 84 -7.02 2.98 28.33
CA ALA A 84 -7.84 4.13 27.95
C ALA A 84 -9.04 3.75 27.06
N GLY A 85 -9.14 2.48 26.64
CA GLY A 85 -10.21 1.97 25.78
C GLY A 85 -9.95 2.15 24.28
N ASP A 86 -8.78 2.64 23.89
CA ASP A 86 -8.39 2.74 22.48
C ASP A 86 -8.08 1.36 21.92
N VAL A 87 -8.50 1.10 20.68
CA VAL A 87 -8.19 -0.15 19.98
C VAL A 87 -6.72 -0.16 19.58
N THR A 88 -5.97 -1.18 20.04
CA THR A 88 -4.54 -1.35 19.77
C THR A 88 -4.25 -2.44 18.76
N ALA A 89 -5.17 -3.39 18.57
CA ALA A 89 -5.08 -4.39 17.52
C ALA A 89 -6.47 -4.89 17.12
N VAL A 90 -6.56 -5.40 15.90
CA VAL A 90 -7.71 -6.15 15.39
C VAL A 90 -7.26 -7.59 15.13
N VAL A 91 -8.08 -8.56 15.53
CA VAL A 91 -7.81 -9.97 15.32
C VAL A 91 -8.96 -10.61 14.55
N TRP A 92 -8.64 -11.35 13.49
CA TRP A 92 -9.53 -12.33 12.90
C TRP A 92 -9.00 -13.73 13.13
N GLN A 93 -9.90 -14.66 13.45
CA GLN A 93 -9.54 -16.06 13.65
C GLN A 93 -10.63 -16.99 13.11
N LYS A 94 -10.21 -17.98 12.32
CA LYS A 94 -11.05 -19.07 11.86
C LYS A 94 -11.46 -19.98 13.02
N PRO A 95 -12.70 -20.50 13.03
CA PRO A 95 -12.97 -21.71 13.79
C PRO A 95 -12.23 -22.90 13.14
N ASP A 96 -11.83 -23.89 13.95
CA ASP A 96 -11.06 -25.04 13.47
C ASP A 96 -11.78 -25.82 12.35
N GLN A 97 -13.12 -25.81 12.33
CA GLN A 97 -13.90 -26.52 11.31
C GLN A 97 -13.88 -25.83 9.92
N GLU A 98 -13.43 -24.58 9.84
CA GLU A 98 -13.32 -23.81 8.60
C GLU A 98 -11.87 -23.72 8.08
N LEU A 99 -10.92 -24.39 8.75
CA LEU A 99 -9.54 -24.47 8.30
C LEU A 99 -9.48 -25.32 7.02
N LEU A 100 -8.82 -24.80 5.99
CA LEU A 100 -8.60 -25.51 4.74
C LEU A 100 -7.44 -26.50 4.90
N GLU A 101 -7.47 -27.60 4.13
CA GLU A 101 -6.42 -28.62 4.16
C GLU A 101 -5.05 -28.10 3.69
N GLY A 102 -5.04 -26.97 2.98
CA GLY A 102 -3.82 -26.32 2.52
C GLY A 102 -4.07 -24.89 2.07
N ASP A 103 -2.99 -24.26 1.62
CA ASP A 103 -2.94 -22.88 1.18
C ASP A 103 -3.55 -22.67 -0.21
N ILE A 104 -4.88 -22.53 -0.24
CA ILE A 104 -5.65 -22.27 -1.47
C ILE A 104 -6.48 -20.98 -1.39
N GLY A 105 -6.51 -20.34 -0.22
CA GLY A 105 -7.39 -19.22 0.09
C GLY A 105 -6.70 -17.88 -0.05
N TYR A 106 -7.37 -16.93 -0.70
CA TYR A 106 -7.05 -15.51 -0.64
C TYR A 106 -8.12 -14.79 0.17
N TYR A 107 -7.71 -13.95 1.12
CA TYR A 107 -8.63 -13.29 2.03
C TYR A 107 -8.48 -11.77 2.03
N LYS A 108 -9.60 -11.07 2.25
CA LYS A 108 -9.65 -9.63 2.43
C LYS A 108 -10.16 -9.32 3.83
N LEU A 109 -9.37 -8.60 4.60
CA LEU A 109 -9.72 -8.17 5.96
C LEU A 109 -9.84 -6.64 5.95
N ALA A 110 -11.05 -6.12 6.12
CA ALA A 110 -11.30 -4.68 6.04
C ALA A 110 -11.38 -4.05 7.43
N VAL A 111 -10.78 -2.87 7.59
CA VAL A 111 -10.91 -2.05 8.79
C VAL A 111 -11.32 -0.64 8.41
N ARG A 112 -12.44 -0.18 8.96
CA ARG A 112 -12.82 1.22 8.93
C ARG A 112 -12.16 1.96 10.08
N PHE A 113 -11.41 3.01 9.80
CA PHE A 113 -10.78 3.86 10.82
C PHE A 113 -10.62 5.30 10.35
N LYS A 114 -10.37 6.21 11.30
CA LYS A 114 -9.98 7.58 11.04
C LYS A 114 -8.47 7.64 10.83
N VAL A 115 -8.08 8.08 9.65
CA VAL A 115 -6.69 8.29 9.26
C VAL A 115 -6.14 9.53 10.00
N PRO A 116 -4.93 9.46 10.60
CA PRO A 116 -4.31 10.61 11.25
C PRO A 116 -4.08 11.75 10.27
N ASN A 117 -4.01 12.97 10.79
CA ASN A 117 -3.71 14.16 10.00
C ASN A 117 -2.19 14.28 9.75
N GLN A 118 -1.62 13.32 9.04
CA GLN A 118 -0.18 13.28 8.70
C GLN A 118 0.03 13.03 7.20
N PRO A 119 -0.36 13.97 6.32
CA PRO A 119 -0.11 13.81 4.89
C PRO A 119 1.39 13.72 4.59
N PHE A 120 1.74 13.08 3.47
CA PHE A 120 3.12 12.84 3.04
C PHE A 120 3.91 11.92 3.98
N SER A 121 3.21 11.01 4.63
CA SER A 121 3.80 9.99 5.50
C SER A 121 3.28 8.59 5.13
N THR A 122 3.80 7.57 5.79
CA THR A 122 3.36 6.18 5.64
C THR A 122 3.01 5.64 7.01
N LEU A 123 1.83 5.02 7.13
CA LEU A 123 1.48 4.19 8.28
C LEU A 123 1.88 2.76 8.00
N TYR A 124 2.60 2.15 8.95
CA TYR A 124 2.94 0.74 8.93
C TYR A 124 2.06 0.02 9.95
N PHE A 125 1.42 -1.08 9.56
CA PHE A 125 0.55 -1.88 10.40
C PHE A 125 1.22 -3.23 10.69
N PRO A 126 2.03 -3.35 11.76
CA PRO A 126 2.60 -4.63 12.18
C PRO A 126 1.52 -5.71 12.18
N THR A 127 1.77 -6.80 11.47
CA THR A 127 0.77 -7.85 11.27
C THR A 127 1.38 -9.21 11.57
N HIS A 128 0.66 -10.03 12.32
CA HIS A 128 1.07 -11.38 12.69
C HIS A 128 0.11 -12.36 12.04
N GLN A 129 0.64 -13.21 11.19
CA GLN A 129 -0.10 -14.24 10.50
C GLN A 129 0.18 -15.59 11.15
N THR A 130 -0.85 -16.19 11.73
CA THR A 130 -0.76 -17.54 12.26
C THR A 130 -1.38 -18.51 11.29
N CYS A 131 -0.63 -19.54 10.91
CA CYS A 131 -1.10 -20.62 10.05
C CYS A 131 -1.17 -21.93 10.83
N LYS A 132 -2.10 -22.79 10.43
CA LYS A 132 -2.34 -24.09 11.07
C LYS A 132 -2.36 -25.16 9.98
N ALA A 133 -1.45 -26.12 10.08
CA ALA A 133 -1.43 -27.28 9.20
C ALA A 133 -2.51 -28.30 9.60
N SER A 134 -2.85 -29.23 8.71
CA SER A 134 -3.86 -30.26 8.94
C SER A 134 -3.51 -31.24 10.07
N ASP A 135 -2.22 -31.40 10.38
CA ASP A 135 -1.73 -32.17 11.53
C ASP A 135 -1.78 -31.38 12.86
N GLY A 136 -2.26 -30.13 12.83
CA GLY A 136 -2.38 -29.25 13.97
C GLY A 136 -1.16 -28.38 14.26
N THR A 137 -0.06 -28.53 13.49
CA THR A 137 1.14 -27.71 13.66
C THR A 137 0.83 -26.23 13.42
N ILE A 138 1.26 -25.37 14.34
CA ILE A 138 1.09 -23.91 14.26
C ILE A 138 2.41 -23.27 13.87
N SER A 139 2.34 -22.29 12.97
CA SER A 139 3.46 -21.40 12.65
C SER A 139 2.97 -19.95 12.61
N THR A 140 3.89 -19.02 12.85
CA THR A 140 3.59 -17.58 12.78
C THR A 140 4.64 -16.87 11.94
N THR A 141 4.17 -15.97 11.07
CA THR A 141 5.01 -15.04 10.30
C THR A 141 4.72 -13.61 10.75
N ASP A 142 5.77 -12.86 11.04
CA ASP A 142 5.71 -11.50 11.58
C ASP A 142 6.03 -10.46 10.49
N TRP A 143 4.99 -9.81 9.96
CA TRP A 143 5.05 -8.72 8.98
C TRP A 143 5.22 -7.38 9.71
N VAL A 144 6.43 -7.08 10.18
CA VAL A 144 6.72 -5.95 11.10
C VAL A 144 7.77 -4.96 10.58
N GLY A 145 8.33 -5.24 9.40
CA GLY A 145 9.42 -4.49 8.80
C GLY A 145 9.01 -3.08 8.35
N THR A 146 9.91 -2.14 8.55
CA THR A 146 9.82 -0.73 8.13
C THR A 146 11.08 -0.34 7.34
N PRO A 147 11.17 0.85 6.73
CA PRO A 147 12.37 1.25 5.97
C PRO A 147 13.67 1.26 6.78
N THR A 148 13.59 1.31 8.11
CA THR A 148 14.75 1.25 9.02
C THR A 148 15.02 -0.15 9.56
N SER A 149 14.21 -1.15 9.21
CA SER A 149 14.41 -2.54 9.62
C SER A 149 15.58 -3.16 8.86
N GLY A 150 16.27 -4.10 9.51
CA GLY A 150 17.36 -4.85 8.89
C GLY A 150 16.88 -5.81 7.78
N ALA A 151 17.83 -6.31 6.99
CA ALA A 151 17.55 -7.29 5.95
C ALA A 151 16.92 -8.57 6.54
N GLY A 152 15.95 -9.14 5.83
CA GLY A 152 15.26 -10.38 6.23
C GLY A 152 14.11 -10.19 7.22
N VAL A 153 13.78 -8.96 7.62
CA VAL A 153 12.54 -8.68 8.34
C VAL A 153 11.40 -8.49 7.33
N GLU A 154 10.34 -9.27 7.48
CA GLU A 154 9.20 -9.21 6.57
C GLU A 154 8.47 -7.87 6.69
N PRO A 155 8.16 -7.18 5.58
CA PRO A 155 7.63 -5.82 5.61
C PRO A 155 6.20 -5.78 6.17
N ALA A 156 5.93 -4.81 7.05
CA ALA A 156 4.58 -4.55 7.51
C ALA A 156 3.72 -3.98 6.38
N PRO A 157 2.41 -4.31 6.33
CA PRO A 157 1.45 -3.62 5.49
C PRO A 157 1.57 -2.10 5.64
N ALA A 158 1.76 -1.40 4.52
CA ALA A 158 2.04 0.02 4.49
C ALA A 158 0.93 0.80 3.77
N LEU A 159 0.41 1.86 4.41
CA LEU A 159 -0.58 2.78 3.84
C LEU A 159 0.04 4.17 3.70
N ASN A 160 0.22 4.62 2.46
CA ASN A 160 0.63 6.00 2.20
C ASN A 160 -0.50 6.97 2.52
N ILE A 161 -0.15 8.03 3.23
CA ILE A 161 -1.09 9.05 3.68
C ILE A 161 -0.97 10.26 2.77
N VAL A 162 -2.01 10.54 2.02
CA VAL A 162 -2.08 11.66 1.09
C VAL A 162 -2.89 12.81 1.69
N PRO A 163 -2.64 14.07 1.30
CA PRO A 163 -3.50 15.18 1.69
C PRO A 163 -4.98 14.94 1.36
N ALA A 164 -5.90 15.39 2.21
CA ALA A 164 -7.31 15.45 1.85
C ALA A 164 -7.49 16.31 0.59
N ARG A 165 -8.36 15.85 -0.33
CA ARG A 165 -8.62 16.52 -1.61
C ARG A 165 -9.82 17.46 -1.50
N LYS A 166 -9.74 18.62 -2.16
CA LYS A 166 -10.91 19.43 -2.54
C LYS A 166 -10.95 19.50 -4.07
N ALA A 167 -12.14 19.58 -4.65
CA ALA A 167 -12.26 19.75 -6.10
C ALA A 167 -11.57 21.06 -6.55
N GLY A 168 -10.81 21.03 -7.64
CA GLY A 168 -10.09 22.18 -8.17
C GLY A 168 -8.70 22.35 -7.55
N TRP A 169 -8.26 23.61 -7.40
CA TRP A 169 -6.91 23.93 -6.95
C TRP A 169 -6.76 23.83 -5.44
N ASN A 170 -5.76 23.05 -5.02
CA ASN A 170 -5.37 22.83 -3.65
C ASN A 170 -3.94 23.31 -3.47
N LYS A 171 -3.62 23.81 -2.30
CA LYS A 171 -2.28 24.25 -1.94
C LYS A 171 -1.78 23.40 -0.78
N PHE A 172 -0.62 22.77 -0.95
CA PHE A 172 -0.01 21.93 0.08
C PHE A 172 1.41 22.36 0.38
N MET A 173 1.78 22.22 1.66
CA MET A 173 3.16 22.24 2.10
C MET A 173 3.66 20.80 2.17
N VAL A 174 4.71 20.49 1.44
CA VAL A 174 5.36 19.18 1.42
C VAL A 174 6.43 19.18 2.50
N PRO A 175 6.28 18.41 3.59
CA PRO A 175 7.17 18.51 4.76
C PRO A 175 8.50 17.77 4.57
N SER A 176 8.54 16.77 3.68
CA SER A 176 9.67 15.88 3.43
C SER A 176 9.93 15.73 1.94
N ALA A 177 11.14 15.35 1.55
CA ALA A 177 11.45 15.13 0.15
C ALA A 177 10.62 13.95 -0.42
N ILE A 178 10.15 14.09 -1.65
CA ILE A 178 9.39 13.07 -2.38
C ILE A 178 10.14 12.79 -3.69
N SER A 179 10.70 11.59 -3.80
CA SER A 179 11.37 11.11 -5.01
C SER A 179 10.42 10.49 -6.04
N ASP A 180 9.28 9.96 -5.58
CA ASP A 180 8.23 9.41 -6.44
C ASP A 180 6.92 10.18 -6.23
N LEU A 181 6.62 11.08 -7.16
CA LEU A 181 5.43 11.92 -7.11
C LEU A 181 4.14 11.13 -7.32
N SER A 182 4.20 9.96 -7.98
CA SER A 182 3.02 9.14 -8.25
C SER A 182 2.40 8.57 -6.97
N VAL A 183 3.23 8.36 -5.94
CA VAL A 183 2.78 7.87 -4.63
C VAL A 183 1.80 8.82 -3.95
N TYR A 184 2.03 10.13 -4.06
CA TYR A 184 1.24 11.16 -3.35
C TYR A 184 0.30 11.97 -4.24
N PHE A 185 0.54 11.95 -5.55
CA PHE A 185 -0.20 12.72 -6.55
C PHE A 185 -0.67 11.88 -7.74
N GLY A 186 -0.77 10.56 -7.60
CA GLY A 186 -1.24 9.65 -8.66
C GLY A 186 -2.67 9.88 -9.12
N ASP A 187 -3.49 10.54 -8.28
CA ASP A 187 -4.87 10.94 -8.56
C ASP A 187 -4.99 12.42 -8.99
N ALA A 188 -3.88 13.16 -9.09
CA ALA A 188 -3.91 14.56 -9.50
C ALA A 188 -4.15 14.72 -11.00
N GLN A 189 -4.79 15.81 -11.40
CA GLN A 189 -4.78 16.24 -12.81
C GLN A 189 -3.42 16.83 -13.17
N ILE A 190 -2.88 17.70 -12.30
CA ILE A 190 -1.57 18.35 -12.47
C ILE A 190 -1.08 18.91 -11.13
N VAL A 191 0.23 18.87 -10.91
CA VAL A 191 0.96 19.42 -9.77
C VAL A 191 1.91 20.49 -10.31
N TRP A 192 1.98 21.63 -9.63
CA TRP A 192 2.86 22.74 -9.96
C TRP A 192 3.75 23.09 -8.77
N LYS A 193 5.02 23.37 -9.08
CA LYS A 193 5.99 24.01 -8.18
C LYS A 193 6.75 25.07 -8.98
N GLY A 194 6.39 26.34 -8.80
CA GLY A 194 6.94 27.43 -9.62
C GLY A 194 6.66 27.18 -11.10
N THR A 195 7.71 27.11 -11.92
CA THR A 195 7.63 26.79 -13.36
C THR A 195 7.80 25.31 -13.69
N ALA A 196 7.84 24.43 -12.69
CA ALA A 196 7.92 22.98 -12.89
C ALA A 196 6.54 22.33 -12.69
N ALA A 197 6.20 21.35 -13.52
CA ALA A 197 4.92 20.64 -13.44
C ALA A 197 5.05 19.12 -13.60
N TYR A 198 4.15 18.41 -12.92
CA TYR A 198 3.96 16.96 -12.97
C TYR A 198 2.49 16.63 -13.21
N SER A 199 2.21 15.58 -13.97
CA SER A 199 0.89 14.98 -14.10
C SER A 199 1.05 13.47 -14.19
N PRO A 200 0.22 12.68 -13.48
CA PRO A 200 0.19 11.24 -13.68
C PRO A 200 -0.41 10.85 -15.06
N ASN A 201 -1.04 11.79 -15.78
CA ASN A 201 -1.54 11.57 -17.12
C ASN A 201 -0.43 11.81 -18.16
N PRO A 202 -0.02 10.78 -18.95
CA PRO A 202 1.06 10.94 -19.92
C PRO A 202 0.79 11.97 -21.01
N ALA A 203 -0.46 12.10 -21.47
CA ALA A 203 -0.82 13.09 -22.49
C ALA A 203 -0.70 14.53 -21.94
N THR A 204 -1.14 14.76 -20.70
CA THR A 204 -0.92 16.04 -20.01
C THR A 204 0.57 16.31 -19.83
N MET A 205 1.39 15.30 -19.53
CA MET A 205 2.84 15.46 -19.41
C MET A 205 3.51 15.85 -20.72
N GLU A 206 3.08 15.30 -21.86
CA GLU A 206 3.61 15.74 -23.17
C GLU A 206 3.25 17.20 -23.46
N MET A 207 2.05 17.66 -23.06
CA MET A 207 1.69 19.07 -23.15
C MET A 207 2.54 19.96 -22.24
N VAL A 208 2.84 19.50 -21.02
CA VAL A 208 3.75 20.19 -20.08
C VAL A 208 5.13 20.38 -20.72
N LYS A 209 5.71 19.30 -21.27
CA LYS A 209 7.04 19.34 -21.93
C LYS A 209 7.08 20.24 -23.15
N ALA A 210 5.97 20.36 -23.89
CA ALA A 210 5.85 21.25 -25.04
C ALA A 210 5.63 22.73 -24.67
N THR A 211 5.34 23.04 -23.40
CA THR A 211 5.01 24.41 -22.97
C THR A 211 6.29 25.22 -22.71
N SER A 212 6.48 26.30 -23.47
CA SER A 212 7.65 27.18 -23.32
C SER A 212 7.76 27.75 -21.90
N GLY A 213 8.95 27.62 -21.30
CA GLY A 213 9.23 28.12 -19.95
C GLY A 213 8.78 27.20 -18.81
N VAL A 214 8.22 26.03 -19.12
CA VAL A 214 7.83 25.00 -18.15
C VAL A 214 8.85 23.87 -18.15
N THR A 215 9.18 23.37 -16.96
CA THR A 215 10.07 22.22 -16.78
C THR A 215 9.31 21.03 -16.21
N GLU A 216 9.80 19.82 -16.45
CA GLU A 216 9.25 18.62 -15.82
C GLU A 216 9.62 18.57 -14.34
N LEU A 217 8.62 18.36 -13.49
CA LEU A 217 8.78 18.12 -12.07
C LEU A 217 8.87 16.60 -11.85
N THR A 218 10.04 16.10 -11.48
CA THR A 218 10.27 14.67 -11.23
C THR A 218 10.33 14.32 -9.75
N GLU A 219 10.69 15.28 -8.90
CA GLU A 219 10.83 15.14 -7.46
C GLU A 219 10.49 16.45 -6.74
N LEU A 220 10.24 16.37 -5.44
CA LEU A 220 10.05 17.53 -4.56
C LEU A 220 11.03 17.48 -3.40
N GLN A 221 11.59 18.63 -3.08
CA GLN A 221 12.42 18.82 -1.89
C GLN A 221 11.54 19.04 -0.65
N ALA A 222 12.11 18.89 0.55
CA ALA A 222 11.39 19.17 1.78
C ALA A 222 11.03 20.67 1.91
N ASN A 223 9.94 20.95 2.61
CA ASN A 223 9.43 22.28 2.94
C ASN A 223 9.09 23.16 1.73
N VAL A 224 8.57 22.55 0.65
CA VAL A 224 8.14 23.28 -0.56
C VAL A 224 6.62 23.40 -0.63
N GLU A 225 6.15 24.52 -1.15
CA GLU A 225 4.74 24.69 -1.51
C GLU A 225 4.47 24.14 -2.92
N VAL A 226 3.37 23.41 -3.07
CA VAL A 226 2.87 22.95 -4.36
C VAL A 226 1.40 23.30 -4.55
N TRP A 227 1.03 23.56 -5.80
CA TRP A 227 -0.36 23.73 -6.22
C TRP A 227 -0.81 22.50 -6.99
N VAL A 228 -1.88 21.86 -6.55
CA VAL A 228 -2.36 20.61 -7.12
C VAL A 228 -3.81 20.75 -7.52
N LYS A 229 -4.13 20.35 -8.75
CA LYS A 229 -5.50 20.26 -9.22
C LYS A 229 -5.99 18.83 -9.15
N TYR A 230 -7.12 18.61 -8.50
CA TYR A 230 -7.88 17.35 -8.54
C TYR A 230 -9.22 17.56 -9.25
#